data_AF-A0A960X370-F1
#
_entry.id   AF-A0A960X370-F1
#
_cell.length_a   1.000
_cell.length_b   1.000
_cell.length_c   1.000
_cell.angle_alpha   90.00
_cell.angle_beta   90.00
_cell.angle_gamma   90.00
#
_symmetry.space_group_name_H-M   'P 1'
#
loop_
_entity.id
_entity.type
_entity.pdbx_description
1 polymer ?
#
loop_
_entity_poly.entity_id
_entity_poly.type
_entity_poly.pdbx_seq_one_letter_code
_entity_poly.pdbx_strand_id
1 'polypeptide(L)'
;MCNTIAAIATPPGEGGIAVIRISGPESLKIANAVFSKNIYLFKSHTAHYGHIQNAQGELIDHVLVLPMLAPRSYTGEDVVEIHCHGGLMATKVLKTILDAGASPAGPGEFTYRAYINGKMDLAQAEAVQALIGAKNELALKAANAQLEGALSQKIENFQKQLADTAAILEAWVDFPEEGLEFASLEETIANLETIQTSMHALNASFHDGKIISQGLSLCLVGSPNVGKSSLMNLLLGKDRAIVTHLPGTTRDTLEDDLKIGGLHFRLIDTAGMRVTDELIEKEGIKRSQKALEQADLILFVLDTTRPLQ
;
A
#
# COMPACT_ATOMS: atom_id res chain seq x y z
N MET A 1 2.82 6.08 -27.59
CA MET A 1 3.91 6.95 -27.11
C MET A 1 3.63 7.25 -25.66
N CYS A 2 4.55 6.91 -24.75
CA CYS A 2 4.34 7.07 -23.31
C CYS A 2 4.36 8.56 -22.96
N ASN A 3 3.30 9.07 -22.35
CA ASN A 3 3.18 10.46 -21.91
C ASN A 3 4.09 10.72 -20.69
N THR A 4 4.60 11.94 -20.50
CA THR A 4 5.38 12.30 -19.30
C THR A 4 4.45 12.78 -18.20
N ILE A 5 4.52 12.15 -17.03
CA ILE A 5 3.63 12.42 -15.90
C ILE A 5 4.34 13.15 -14.77
N ALA A 6 3.59 13.93 -14.00
CA ALA A 6 4.05 14.58 -12.78
C ALA A 6 3.02 14.51 -11.64
N ALA A 7 3.50 14.39 -10.40
CA ALA A 7 2.66 14.50 -9.20
C ALA A 7 3.49 14.88 -7.96
N ILE A 8 2.81 15.34 -6.91
CA ILE A 8 3.40 15.46 -5.57
C ILE A 8 3.53 14.03 -4.99
N ALA A 9 4.73 13.65 -4.59
CA ALA A 9 5.07 12.32 -4.06
C ALA A 9 5.08 12.26 -2.53
N THR A 10 5.04 13.40 -1.85
CA THR A 10 4.93 13.51 -0.38
C THR A 10 3.47 13.63 0.07
N PRO A 11 3.13 13.24 1.32
CA PRO A 11 1.79 13.44 1.86
C PRO A 11 1.33 14.91 1.79
N PRO A 12 0.01 15.17 1.63
CA PRO A 12 -0.53 16.52 1.67
C PRO A 12 -0.41 17.11 3.08
N GLY A 13 -0.16 18.41 3.17
CA GLY A 13 -0.11 19.14 4.43
C GLY A 13 1.01 20.16 4.50
N GLU A 14 1.15 20.77 5.68
CA GLU A 14 2.26 21.64 6.01
C GLU A 14 3.48 20.79 6.36
N GLY A 15 4.53 20.89 5.56
CA GLY A 15 5.78 20.18 5.74
C GLY A 15 6.96 21.03 5.27
N GLY A 16 8.13 20.82 5.86
CA GLY A 16 9.34 21.56 5.48
C GLY A 16 9.78 21.29 4.04
N ILE A 17 9.46 20.11 3.51
CA ILE A 17 9.83 19.67 2.16
C ILE A 17 8.63 18.97 1.51
N ALA A 18 8.40 19.27 0.23
CA ALA A 18 7.58 18.47 -0.66
C ALA A 18 8.40 18.02 -1.87
N VAL A 19 8.14 16.79 -2.33
CA VAL A 19 8.79 16.23 -3.52
C VAL A 19 7.79 16.18 -4.65
N ILE A 20 8.13 16.77 -5.79
CA ILE A 20 7.39 16.61 -7.04
C ILE A 20 8.20 15.69 -7.94
N ARG A 21 7.57 14.60 -8.38
CA ARG A 21 8.21 13.59 -9.22
C ARG A 21 7.68 13.73 -10.64
N ILE A 22 8.58 13.73 -11.62
CA ILE A 22 8.30 13.72 -13.05
C ILE A 22 8.86 12.43 -13.64
N SER A 23 8.09 11.66 -14.40
CA SER A 23 8.53 10.42 -15.05
C SER A 23 8.07 10.35 -16.50
N GLY A 24 8.97 9.99 -17.40
CA GLY A 24 8.67 9.78 -18.81
C GLY A 24 9.74 10.34 -19.75
N PRO A 25 9.55 10.19 -21.07
CA PRO A 25 10.57 10.52 -22.07
C PRO A 25 10.91 12.02 -22.15
N GLU A 26 10.04 12.91 -21.69
CA GLU A 26 10.27 14.36 -21.69
C GLU A 26 10.58 14.91 -20.29
N SER A 27 10.83 14.06 -19.29
CA SER A 27 11.03 14.50 -17.90
C SER A 27 12.17 15.50 -17.75
N LEU A 28 13.32 15.25 -18.40
CA LEU A 28 14.45 16.18 -18.42
C LEU A 28 14.12 17.49 -19.15
N LYS A 29 13.40 17.40 -20.27
CA LYS A 29 13.02 18.58 -21.07
C LYS A 29 12.10 19.50 -20.29
N ILE A 30 11.07 18.94 -19.67
CA ILE A 30 10.10 19.67 -18.85
C ILE A 30 10.80 20.28 -17.63
N ALA A 31 11.61 19.50 -16.91
CA ALA A 31 12.35 20.01 -15.76
C ALA A 31 13.34 21.11 -16.16
N ASN A 32 14.04 20.98 -17.30
CA ASN A 32 14.99 21.96 -17.79
C ASN A 32 14.31 23.28 -18.22
N ALA A 33 13.06 23.21 -18.70
CA ALA A 33 12.30 24.40 -19.09
C ALA A 33 11.92 25.28 -17.89
N VAL A 34 11.74 24.68 -16.71
CA VAL A 34 11.29 25.40 -15.50
C VAL A 34 12.43 25.68 -14.51
N PHE A 35 13.56 24.97 -14.61
CA PHE A 35 14.68 25.10 -13.68
C PHE A 35 15.73 26.10 -14.17
N SER A 36 16.24 26.91 -13.24
CA SER A 36 17.23 27.98 -13.48
C SER A 36 18.57 27.57 -14.11
N LYS A 37 18.88 26.28 -14.19
CA LYS A 37 20.17 25.76 -14.68
C LYS A 37 19.92 24.66 -15.71
N ASN A 38 20.89 24.45 -16.58
CA ASN A 38 20.81 23.40 -17.60
C ASN A 38 20.94 21.99 -16.97
N ILE A 39 19.82 21.27 -16.88
CA ILE A 39 19.74 19.93 -16.28
C ILE A 39 20.49 18.89 -17.11
N TYR A 40 20.64 19.09 -18.43
CA TYR A 40 21.36 18.16 -19.29
C TYR A 40 22.85 18.05 -18.96
N LEU A 41 23.41 19.01 -18.21
CA LEU A 41 24.80 18.98 -17.74
C LEU A 41 24.98 18.23 -16.42
N PHE A 42 23.88 17.83 -15.78
CA PHE A 42 23.92 17.17 -14.48
C PHE A 42 24.19 15.69 -14.63
N LYS A 43 24.93 15.14 -13.66
CA LYS A 43 25.08 13.70 -13.55
C LYS A 43 23.78 13.12 -12.97
N SER A 44 23.46 11.91 -13.39
CA SER A 44 22.37 11.15 -12.77
C SER A 44 22.68 10.89 -11.29
N HIS A 45 21.66 10.88 -10.43
CA HIS A 45 21.74 10.64 -8.99
C HIS A 45 22.59 11.67 -8.22
N THR A 46 22.61 12.93 -8.67
CA THR A 46 23.23 14.04 -7.93
C THR A 46 22.23 15.15 -7.65
N ALA A 47 22.33 15.79 -6.49
CA ALA A 47 21.45 16.88 -6.09
C ALA A 47 21.99 18.24 -6.57
N HIS A 48 21.12 19.07 -7.14
CA HIS A 48 21.49 20.37 -7.70
C HIS A 48 20.60 21.48 -7.15
N TYR A 49 21.21 22.44 -6.46
CA TYR A 49 20.52 23.63 -5.99
C TYR A 49 20.26 24.64 -7.10
N GLY A 50 19.08 25.24 -7.10
CA GLY A 50 18.70 26.35 -7.98
C GLY A 50 17.32 26.86 -7.61
N HIS A 51 16.55 27.27 -8.62
CA HIS A 51 15.19 27.73 -8.43
C HIS A 51 14.30 27.38 -9.63
N ILE A 52 13.00 27.32 -9.38
CA ILE A 52 11.95 27.13 -10.39
C ILE A 52 11.39 28.48 -10.80
N GLN A 53 11.16 28.68 -12.09
CA GLN A 53 10.50 29.85 -12.65
C GLN A 53 9.32 29.44 -13.55
N ASN A 54 8.31 30.31 -13.64
CA ASN A 54 7.24 30.14 -14.62
C ASN A 54 7.64 30.68 -16.01
N ALA A 55 6.75 30.51 -17.00
CA ALA A 55 6.96 30.97 -18.37
C ALA A 55 7.17 32.51 -18.48
N GLN A 56 6.74 33.27 -17.48
CA GLN A 56 6.92 34.73 -17.38
C GLN A 56 8.25 35.12 -16.70
N GLY A 57 9.05 34.14 -16.24
CA GLY A 57 10.31 34.37 -15.52
C GLY A 57 10.14 34.71 -14.05
N GLU A 58 8.93 34.57 -13.49
CA GLU A 58 8.69 34.78 -12.06
C GLU A 58 9.29 33.63 -11.25
N LEU A 59 10.05 33.98 -10.21
CA LEU A 59 10.58 33.02 -9.24
C LEU A 59 9.44 32.37 -8.46
N ILE A 60 9.32 31.03 -8.56
CA ILE A 60 8.34 30.26 -7.80
C ILE A 60 8.94 29.80 -6.48
N ASP A 61 10.05 29.07 -6.51
CA ASP A 61 10.71 28.56 -5.30
C ASP A 61 12.20 28.26 -5.50
N HIS A 62 12.97 28.26 -4.41
CA HIS A 62 14.32 27.71 -4.35
C HIS A 62 14.24 26.22 -4.05
N VAL A 63 14.88 25.40 -4.88
CA VAL A 63 14.68 23.94 -4.88
C VAL A 63 15.99 23.17 -4.99
N LEU A 64 15.95 21.90 -4.62
CA LEU A 64 16.92 20.90 -5.05
C LEU A 64 16.31 20.05 -6.16
N VAL A 65 17.06 19.82 -7.24
CA VAL A 65 16.67 18.92 -8.33
C VAL A 65 17.55 17.68 -8.33
N LEU A 66 16.93 16.52 -8.50
CA LEU A 66 17.57 15.22 -8.55
C LEU A 66 17.15 14.47 -9.82
N PRO A 67 17.96 14.49 -10.91
CA PRO A 67 17.72 13.67 -12.08
C PRO A 67 18.16 12.21 -11.83
N MET A 68 17.31 11.26 -12.19
CA MET A 68 17.54 9.82 -12.15
C MET A 68 17.23 9.24 -13.54
N LEU A 69 18.27 9.10 -14.34
CA LEU A 69 18.15 8.64 -15.73
C LEU A 69 17.88 7.14 -15.84
N ALA A 70 17.11 6.76 -16.86
CA ALA A 70 16.83 5.38 -17.21
C ALA A 70 18.11 4.57 -17.42
N PRO A 71 18.13 3.26 -17.08
CA PRO A 71 17.06 2.49 -16.42
C PRO A 71 17.15 2.56 -14.88
N ARG A 72 17.98 3.46 -14.34
CA ARG A 72 18.31 3.56 -12.91
C ARG A 72 17.37 4.53 -12.21
N SER A 73 16.08 4.25 -12.26
CA SER A 73 15.04 5.03 -11.58
C SER A 73 13.95 4.11 -11.04
N TYR A 74 13.02 4.66 -10.27
CA TYR A 74 11.87 3.93 -9.73
C TYR A 74 10.99 3.32 -10.83
N THR A 75 10.62 4.14 -11.83
CA THR A 75 9.76 3.71 -12.94
C THR A 75 10.53 2.97 -14.04
N GLY A 76 11.86 3.03 -14.06
CA GLY A 76 12.68 2.55 -15.18
C GLY A 76 12.80 3.55 -16.34
N GLU A 77 12.04 4.66 -16.31
CA GLU A 77 12.14 5.77 -17.26
C GLU A 77 13.11 6.85 -16.75
N ASP A 78 13.34 7.91 -17.52
CA ASP A 78 13.96 9.11 -16.97
C ASP A 78 13.02 9.74 -15.95
N VAL A 79 13.51 9.91 -14.73
CA VAL A 79 12.79 10.55 -13.62
C VAL A 79 13.54 11.79 -13.17
N VAL A 80 12.81 12.86 -12.88
CA VAL A 80 13.35 14.03 -12.19
C VAL A 80 12.52 14.29 -10.95
N GLU A 81 13.18 14.42 -9.80
CA GLU A 81 12.55 14.88 -8.56
C GLU A 81 12.93 16.31 -8.26
N ILE A 82 11.93 17.12 -7.90
CA ILE A 82 12.08 18.51 -7.48
C ILE A 82 11.65 18.59 -6.02
N HIS A 83 12.60 18.91 -5.15
CA HIS A 83 12.44 19.05 -3.71
C HIS A 83 12.27 20.54 -3.41
N CYS A 84 11.05 20.92 -3.05
CA CYS A 84 10.62 22.29 -2.84
C CYS A 84 10.03 22.46 -1.43
N HIS A 85 9.70 23.68 -1.03
CA HIS A 85 8.98 23.90 0.21
C HIS A 85 7.57 23.29 0.13
N GLY A 86 7.08 22.77 1.26
CA GLY A 86 5.75 22.16 1.33
C GLY A 86 4.58 23.17 1.30
N GLY A 87 3.38 22.67 1.59
CA GLY A 87 2.16 23.48 1.58
C GLY A 87 1.81 24.01 0.18
N LEU A 88 1.35 25.27 0.10
CA LEU A 88 0.91 25.89 -1.16
C LEU A 88 2.03 25.95 -2.22
N MET A 89 3.29 25.97 -1.79
CA MET A 89 4.42 26.07 -2.72
C MET A 89 4.55 24.82 -3.59
N ALA A 90 4.36 23.63 -3.01
CA ALA A 90 4.33 22.36 -3.75
C ALA A 90 3.28 22.37 -4.86
N THR A 91 2.09 22.92 -4.59
CA THR A 91 1.02 23.04 -5.60
C THR A 91 1.39 24.02 -6.71
N LYS A 92 2.06 25.14 -6.37
CA LYS A 92 2.54 26.11 -7.37
C LYS A 92 3.62 25.49 -8.27
N VAL A 93 4.61 24.82 -7.70
CA VAL A 93 5.68 24.15 -8.46
C VAL A 93 5.10 23.05 -9.35
N LEU A 94 4.16 22.23 -8.84
CA LEU A 94 3.50 21.22 -9.66
C LEU A 94 2.76 21.87 -10.84
N LYS A 95 2.01 22.95 -10.59
CA LYS A 95 1.32 23.67 -11.66
C LYS A 95 2.30 24.16 -12.73
N THR A 96 3.43 24.74 -12.35
CA THR A 96 4.46 25.19 -13.29
C THR A 96 5.01 24.04 -14.16
N ILE A 97 5.17 22.85 -13.57
CA ILE A 97 5.62 21.64 -14.28
C ILE A 97 4.55 21.15 -15.27
N LEU A 98 3.27 21.17 -14.88
CA LEU A 98 2.16 20.80 -15.75
C LEU A 98 2.02 21.78 -16.93
N ASP A 99 2.11 23.09 -16.66
CA ASP A 99 2.09 24.14 -17.67
C ASP A 99 3.28 24.03 -18.66
N ALA A 100 4.40 23.44 -18.23
CA ALA A 100 5.57 23.16 -19.05
C ALA A 100 5.48 21.88 -19.91
N GLY A 101 4.38 21.13 -19.81
CA GLY A 101 4.07 20.00 -20.70
C GLY A 101 3.92 18.63 -20.02
N ALA A 102 4.07 18.53 -18.69
CA ALA A 102 3.76 17.29 -18.00
C ALA A 102 2.24 17.09 -17.88
N SER A 103 1.80 15.84 -17.87
CA SER A 103 0.42 15.46 -17.52
C SER A 103 0.31 15.06 -16.05
N PRO A 104 -0.84 15.24 -15.39
CA PRO A 104 -1.02 14.76 -14.02
C PRO A 104 -0.98 13.23 -14.00
N ALA A 105 -0.20 12.66 -13.06
CA ALA A 105 -0.18 11.21 -12.88
C ALA A 105 -1.51 10.70 -12.31
N GLY A 106 -1.97 9.55 -12.79
CA GLY A 106 -3.07 8.80 -12.19
C GLY A 106 -2.69 8.10 -10.88
N PRO A 107 -3.68 7.62 -10.10
CA PRO A 107 -3.42 6.85 -8.89
C PRO A 107 -2.56 5.62 -9.17
N GLY A 108 -1.44 5.48 -8.45
CA GLY A 108 -0.51 4.36 -8.61
C GLY A 108 0.29 4.33 -9.91
N GLU A 109 0.17 5.35 -10.78
CA GLU A 109 0.74 5.28 -12.14
C GLU A 109 2.27 5.11 -12.16
N PHE A 110 3.00 5.71 -11.21
CA PHE A 110 4.45 5.51 -11.11
C PHE A 110 4.80 4.04 -10.83
N THR A 111 4.10 3.40 -9.91
CA THR A 111 4.31 1.99 -9.56
C THR A 111 3.87 1.08 -10.70
N TYR A 112 2.76 1.40 -11.37
CA TYR A 112 2.32 0.71 -12.58
C TYR A 112 3.38 0.75 -13.70
N ARG A 113 4.01 1.91 -13.93
CA ARG A 113 5.10 2.02 -14.92
C ARG A 113 6.34 1.24 -14.51
N ALA A 114 6.67 1.20 -13.22
CA ALA A 114 7.75 0.35 -12.72
C ALA A 114 7.48 -1.13 -13.02
N TYR A 115 6.24 -1.60 -12.82
CA TYR A 115 5.80 -2.94 -13.17
C TYR A 115 5.92 -3.21 -14.68
N ILE A 116 5.34 -2.34 -15.52
CA ILE A 116 5.39 -2.49 -17.00
C ILE A 116 6.83 -2.49 -17.53
N ASN A 117 7.73 -1.73 -16.92
CA ASN A 117 9.14 -1.68 -17.30
C ASN A 117 10.00 -2.78 -16.66
N GLY A 118 9.38 -3.77 -16.00
CA GLY A 118 10.08 -4.92 -15.42
C GLY A 118 11.00 -4.58 -14.25
N LYS A 119 10.79 -3.43 -13.58
CA LYS A 119 11.54 -3.06 -12.36
C LYS A 119 11.09 -3.85 -11.14
N MET A 120 9.85 -4.35 -11.19
CA MET A 120 9.21 -5.14 -10.16
C MET A 120 8.08 -5.96 -10.81
N ASP A 121 7.68 -7.06 -10.20
CA ASP A 121 6.46 -7.79 -10.59
C ASP A 121 5.20 -7.20 -9.92
N LEU A 122 4.04 -7.81 -10.21
CA LEU A 122 2.76 -7.34 -9.71
C LEU A 122 2.63 -7.49 -8.18
N ALA A 123 3.14 -8.59 -7.62
CA ALA A 123 3.10 -8.83 -6.18
C ALA A 123 3.98 -7.81 -5.42
N GLN A 124 5.13 -7.47 -5.98
CA GLN A 124 5.99 -6.40 -5.45
C GLN A 124 5.34 -5.02 -5.58
N ALA A 125 4.64 -4.74 -6.69
CA ALA A 125 3.89 -3.50 -6.86
C ALA A 125 2.78 -3.34 -5.81
N GLU A 126 2.02 -4.39 -5.51
CA GLU A 126 1.03 -4.40 -4.43
C GLU A 126 1.68 -4.21 -3.04
N ALA A 127 2.87 -4.77 -2.84
CA ALA A 127 3.62 -4.63 -1.59
C ALA A 127 4.02 -3.18 -1.29
N VAL A 128 4.24 -2.35 -2.32
CA VAL A 128 4.50 -0.91 -2.12
C VAL A 128 3.34 -0.24 -1.38
N GLN A 129 2.10 -0.53 -1.78
CA GLN A 129 0.92 0.01 -1.11
C GLN A 129 0.77 -0.56 0.30
N ALA A 130 1.00 -1.86 0.48
CA ALA A 130 0.95 -2.50 1.80
C ALA A 130 1.99 -1.91 2.77
N LEU A 131 3.18 -1.57 2.28
CA LEU A 131 4.26 -0.96 3.05
C LEU A 131 3.90 0.45 3.51
N ILE A 132 3.37 1.29 2.60
CA ILE A 132 2.94 2.66 2.92
C ILE A 132 1.78 2.65 3.92
N GLY A 133 0.87 1.68 3.79
CA GLY A 133 -0.31 1.54 4.65
C GLY A 133 -0.12 0.70 5.91
N ALA A 134 1.09 0.21 6.20
CA ALA A 134 1.33 -0.71 7.30
C ALA A 134 0.99 -0.08 8.66
N LYS A 135 -0.01 -0.64 9.35
CA LYS A 135 -0.47 -0.15 10.67
C LYS A 135 0.24 -0.79 11.87
N ASN A 136 1.04 -1.82 11.63
CA ASN A 136 1.77 -2.54 12.67
C ASN A 136 3.09 -3.14 12.13
N GLU A 137 3.98 -3.55 13.04
CA GLU A 137 5.31 -4.08 12.68
C GLU A 137 5.25 -5.41 11.92
N LEU A 138 4.25 -6.25 12.19
CA LEU A 138 4.07 -7.51 11.47
C LEU A 138 3.64 -7.26 10.02
N ALA A 139 2.73 -6.31 9.80
CA ALA A 139 2.32 -5.86 8.47
C ALA A 139 3.49 -5.27 7.69
N LEU A 140 4.29 -4.43 8.35
CA LEU A 140 5.49 -3.83 7.74
C LEU A 140 6.50 -4.91 7.34
N LYS A 141 6.74 -5.89 8.21
CA LYS A 141 7.63 -7.03 7.93
C LYS A 141 7.12 -7.88 6.78
N ALA A 142 5.83 -8.18 6.74
CA ALA A 142 5.21 -8.94 5.66
C ALA A 142 5.29 -8.20 4.31
N ALA A 143 4.98 -6.90 4.30
CA ALA A 143 5.08 -6.06 3.11
C ALA A 143 6.53 -5.96 2.59
N ASN A 144 7.51 -5.80 3.49
CA ASN A 144 8.93 -5.82 3.10
C ASN A 144 9.34 -7.15 2.47
N ALA A 145 8.97 -8.29 3.07
CA ALA A 145 9.29 -9.60 2.50
C ALA A 145 8.64 -9.81 1.11
N GLN A 146 7.42 -9.32 0.91
CA GLN A 146 6.77 -9.36 -0.40
C GLN A 146 7.45 -8.43 -1.40
N LEU A 147 7.87 -7.23 -0.98
CA LEU A 147 8.61 -6.29 -1.81
C LEU A 147 9.98 -6.85 -2.23
N GLU A 148 10.65 -7.60 -1.34
CA GLU A 148 11.88 -8.34 -1.63
C GLU A 148 11.67 -9.55 -2.55
N GLY A 149 10.42 -9.85 -2.95
CA GLY A 149 10.10 -10.90 -3.92
C GLY A 149 9.85 -12.28 -3.32
N ALA A 150 9.62 -12.39 -2.00
CA ALA A 150 9.42 -13.69 -1.35
C ALA A 150 8.21 -14.47 -1.91
N LEU A 151 7.12 -13.79 -2.28
CA LEU A 151 5.97 -14.42 -2.92
C LEU A 151 6.30 -14.79 -4.36
N SER A 152 6.90 -13.88 -5.11
CA SER A 152 7.30 -14.04 -6.50
C SER A 152 8.18 -15.26 -6.70
N GLN A 153 9.21 -15.41 -5.85
CA GLN A 153 10.11 -16.57 -5.89
C GLN A 153 9.37 -17.90 -5.68
N LYS A 154 8.36 -17.94 -4.80
CA LYS A 154 7.54 -19.15 -4.61
C LYS A 154 6.70 -19.46 -5.84
N ILE A 155 6.07 -18.44 -6.44
CA ILE A 155 5.26 -18.62 -7.64
C ILE A 155 6.12 -19.02 -8.84
N GLU A 156 7.26 -18.40 -9.04
CA GLU A 156 8.22 -18.77 -10.10
C GLU A 156 8.71 -20.22 -9.95
N ASN A 157 8.98 -20.66 -8.71
CA ASN A 157 9.35 -22.05 -8.45
C ASN A 157 8.22 -23.02 -8.83
N PHE A 158 6.96 -22.68 -8.54
CA PHE A 158 5.82 -23.48 -8.97
C PHE A 158 5.66 -23.49 -10.49
N GLN A 159 5.76 -22.33 -11.14
CA GLN A 159 5.66 -22.20 -12.58
C GLN A 159 6.74 -23.02 -13.29
N LYS A 160 7.98 -22.99 -12.78
CA LYS A 160 9.08 -23.80 -13.31
C LYS A 160 8.77 -25.29 -13.23
N GLN A 161 8.41 -25.79 -12.05
CA GLN A 161 8.13 -27.22 -11.87
C GLN A 161 6.93 -27.70 -12.71
N LEU A 162 5.90 -26.87 -12.86
CA LEU A 162 4.76 -27.16 -13.72
C LEU A 162 5.12 -27.12 -15.21
N ALA A 163 5.97 -26.19 -15.63
CA ALA A 163 6.46 -26.12 -17.01
C ALA A 163 7.33 -27.34 -17.36
N ASP A 164 8.22 -27.74 -16.44
CA ASP A 164 9.03 -28.96 -16.60
C ASP A 164 8.13 -30.20 -16.74
N THR A 165 7.08 -30.30 -15.91
CA THR A 165 6.10 -31.39 -16.00
C THR A 165 5.30 -31.34 -17.32
N ALA A 166 4.90 -30.16 -17.76
CA ALA A 166 4.18 -29.99 -19.02
C ALA A 166 5.04 -30.42 -20.22
N ALA A 167 6.33 -30.11 -20.22
CA ALA A 167 7.26 -30.51 -21.27
C ALA A 167 7.42 -32.04 -21.37
N ILE A 168 7.44 -32.74 -20.22
CA ILE A 168 7.45 -34.21 -20.20
C ILE A 168 6.18 -34.79 -20.84
N LEU A 169 5.02 -34.26 -20.46
CA LEU A 169 3.74 -34.72 -21.01
C LEU A 169 3.62 -34.44 -22.50
N GLU A 170 4.11 -33.28 -22.97
CA GLU A 170 4.16 -32.92 -24.39
C GLU A 170 5.05 -33.90 -25.18
N ALA A 171 6.23 -34.24 -24.65
CA ALA A 171 7.11 -35.24 -25.27
C ALA A 171 6.46 -36.63 -25.38
N TRP A 172 5.68 -37.07 -24.37
CA TRP A 172 4.97 -38.35 -24.43
C TRP A 172 3.88 -38.37 -25.50
N VAL A 173 3.22 -37.23 -25.73
CA VAL A 173 2.20 -37.10 -26.77
C VAL A 173 2.84 -37.12 -28.16
N ASP A 174 3.96 -36.40 -28.33
CA ASP A 174 4.66 -36.30 -29.60
C ASP A 174 5.42 -37.59 -29.98
N PHE A 175 5.95 -38.31 -28.98
CA PHE A 175 6.80 -39.50 -29.16
C PHE A 175 6.34 -40.67 -28.27
N PRO A 176 5.20 -41.32 -28.58
CA PRO A 176 4.62 -42.36 -27.72
C PRO A 176 5.49 -43.61 -27.57
N GLU A 177 6.40 -43.89 -28.49
CA GLU A 177 7.33 -45.02 -28.40
C GLU A 177 8.56 -44.73 -27.52
N GLU A 178 8.90 -43.44 -27.30
CA GLU A 178 10.08 -42.99 -26.53
C GLU A 178 9.69 -42.47 -25.12
N GLY A 179 8.39 -42.31 -24.83
CA GLY A 179 7.89 -41.56 -23.67
C GLY A 179 8.42 -42.01 -22.30
N LEU A 180 8.65 -43.31 -22.08
CA LEU A 180 9.10 -43.82 -20.78
C LEU A 180 10.58 -43.55 -20.46
N GLU A 181 11.36 -43.01 -21.39
CA GLU A 181 12.79 -42.72 -21.18
C GLU A 181 13.04 -41.42 -20.40
N PHE A 182 12.05 -40.50 -20.35
CA PHE A 182 12.21 -39.16 -19.78
C PHE A 182 11.88 -39.08 -18.28
N ALA A 183 10.78 -39.71 -17.86
CA ALA A 183 10.33 -39.80 -16.47
C ALA A 183 9.28 -40.92 -16.36
N SER A 184 9.11 -41.50 -15.18
CA SER A 184 7.98 -42.42 -14.95
C SER A 184 6.69 -41.66 -14.62
N LEU A 185 5.55 -42.31 -14.85
CA LEU A 185 4.25 -41.77 -14.45
C LEU A 185 4.17 -41.59 -12.93
N GLU A 186 4.73 -42.54 -12.18
CA GLU A 186 4.78 -42.51 -10.72
C GLU A 186 5.58 -41.30 -10.20
N GLU A 187 6.75 -41.03 -10.78
CA GLU A 187 7.57 -39.85 -10.43
C GLU A 187 6.84 -38.54 -10.77
N THR A 188 6.19 -38.49 -11.93
CA THR A 188 5.43 -37.31 -12.38
C THR A 188 4.28 -37.00 -11.43
N ILE A 189 3.52 -38.03 -11.01
CA ILE A 189 2.44 -37.89 -10.02
C ILE A 189 2.99 -37.40 -8.68
N ALA A 190 4.07 -38.02 -8.17
CA ALA A 190 4.68 -37.65 -6.89
C ALA A 190 5.17 -36.18 -6.88
N ASN A 191 5.74 -35.72 -8.00
CA ASN A 191 6.15 -34.32 -8.17
C ASN A 191 4.95 -33.37 -8.12
N LEU A 192 3.86 -33.69 -8.83
CA LEU A 192 2.62 -32.90 -8.80
C LEU A 192 1.99 -32.84 -7.41
N GLU A 193 1.96 -33.95 -6.67
CA GLU A 193 1.47 -33.98 -5.28
C GLU A 193 2.31 -33.10 -4.35
N THR A 194 3.62 -33.05 -4.56
CA THR A 194 4.55 -32.20 -3.80
C THR A 194 4.30 -30.70 -4.09
N ILE A 195 4.12 -30.35 -5.36
CA ILE A 195 3.76 -28.98 -5.79
C ILE A 195 2.42 -28.58 -5.15
N GLN A 196 1.42 -29.46 -5.27
CA GLN A 196 0.08 -29.22 -4.73
C GLN A 196 0.10 -29.01 -3.21
N THR A 197 0.85 -29.83 -2.46
CA THR A 197 1.02 -29.69 -1.02
C THR A 197 1.62 -28.33 -0.65
N SER A 198 2.64 -27.89 -1.40
CA SER A 198 3.30 -26.59 -1.20
C SER A 198 2.37 -25.42 -1.50
N MET A 199 1.55 -25.53 -2.56
CA MET A 199 0.51 -24.54 -2.88
C MET A 199 -0.58 -24.47 -1.81
N HIS A 200 -1.01 -25.62 -1.27
CA HIS A 200 -1.98 -25.65 -0.16
C HIS A 200 -1.43 -24.99 1.10
N ALA A 201 -0.16 -25.20 1.43
CA ALA A 201 0.49 -24.52 2.55
C ALA A 201 0.54 -22.99 2.37
N LEU A 202 0.82 -22.52 1.14
CA LEU A 202 0.77 -21.09 0.83
C LEU A 202 -0.66 -20.54 0.98
N ASN A 203 -1.66 -21.23 0.44
CA ASN A 203 -3.07 -20.83 0.54
C ASN A 203 -3.57 -20.80 2.00
N ALA A 204 -3.13 -21.75 2.83
CA ALA A 204 -3.49 -21.80 4.24
C ALA A 204 -2.99 -20.56 5.02
N SER A 205 -1.88 -19.95 4.59
CA SER A 205 -1.34 -18.75 5.24
C SER A 205 -2.12 -17.45 4.96
N PHE A 206 -3.09 -17.48 4.03
CA PHE A 206 -3.87 -16.30 3.63
C PHE A 206 -4.65 -15.69 4.78
N HIS A 207 -5.28 -16.51 5.63
CA HIS A 207 -6.08 -16.02 6.74
C HIS A 207 -5.24 -15.21 7.74
N ASP A 208 -4.11 -15.78 8.17
CA ASP A 208 -3.18 -15.12 9.07
C ASP A 208 -2.57 -13.86 8.43
N GLY A 209 -2.24 -13.92 7.14
CA GLY A 209 -1.74 -12.77 6.37
C GLY A 209 -2.76 -11.62 6.29
N LYS A 210 -4.05 -11.94 6.14
CA LYS A 210 -5.13 -10.95 6.15
C LYS A 210 -5.24 -10.28 7.51
N ILE A 211 -5.18 -11.05 8.59
CA ILE A 211 -5.19 -10.52 9.97
C ILE A 211 -4.00 -9.59 10.21
N ILE A 212 -2.80 -10.00 9.79
CA ILE A 212 -1.58 -9.20 9.95
C ILE A 212 -1.69 -7.87 9.19
N SER A 213 -2.16 -7.92 7.93
CA SER A 213 -2.19 -6.76 7.03
C SER A 213 -3.33 -5.79 7.31
N GLN A 214 -4.55 -6.29 7.51
CA GLN A 214 -5.76 -5.47 7.66
C GLN A 214 -6.13 -5.20 9.13
N GLY A 215 -5.57 -5.99 10.05
CA GLY A 215 -6.01 -6.04 11.44
C GLY A 215 -7.32 -6.80 11.61
N LEU A 216 -7.83 -6.79 12.84
CA LEU A 216 -9.10 -7.38 13.23
C LEU A 216 -10.09 -6.30 13.62
N SER A 217 -11.35 -6.51 13.32
CA SER A 217 -12.42 -5.69 13.84
C SER A 217 -12.89 -6.20 15.21
N LEU A 218 -12.96 -5.32 16.20
CA LEU A 218 -13.33 -5.62 17.58
C LEU A 218 -14.58 -4.86 17.98
N CYS A 219 -15.66 -5.57 18.30
CA CYS A 219 -16.93 -4.99 18.75
C CYS A 219 -17.10 -5.19 20.26
N LEU A 220 -17.32 -4.11 21.01
CA LEU A 220 -17.61 -4.18 22.44
C LEU A 220 -19.13 -4.25 22.64
N VAL A 221 -19.61 -5.25 23.38
CA VAL A 221 -21.05 -5.45 23.60
C VAL A 221 -21.34 -5.62 25.09
N GLY A 222 -22.51 -5.19 25.54
CA GLY A 222 -22.93 -5.28 26.93
C GLY A 222 -24.05 -4.29 27.22
N SER A 223 -24.72 -4.46 28.35
CA SER A 223 -25.84 -3.58 28.75
C SER A 223 -25.39 -2.12 28.95
N PRO A 224 -26.30 -1.13 28.93
CA PRO A 224 -25.97 0.24 29.31
C PRO A 224 -25.29 0.30 30.69
N ASN A 225 -24.30 1.19 30.84
CA ASN A 225 -23.57 1.44 32.10
C ASN A 225 -22.74 0.27 32.69
N VAL A 226 -22.49 -0.82 31.95
CA VAL A 226 -21.60 -1.93 32.40
C VAL A 226 -20.09 -1.61 32.32
N GLY A 227 -19.73 -0.35 32.02
CA GLY A 227 -18.33 0.08 31.93
C GLY A 227 -17.66 -0.04 30.56
N LYS A 228 -18.41 -0.29 29.48
CA LYS A 228 -17.87 -0.37 28.09
C LYS A 228 -17.02 0.86 27.72
N SER A 229 -17.54 2.07 27.91
CA SER A 229 -16.83 3.31 27.57
C SER A 229 -15.59 3.53 28.44
N SER A 230 -15.62 3.11 29.70
CA SER A 230 -14.47 3.16 30.60
C SER A 230 -13.37 2.20 30.15
N LEU A 231 -13.73 0.97 29.76
CA LEU A 231 -12.79 -0.01 29.21
C LEU A 231 -12.20 0.45 27.88
N MET A 232 -13.03 0.97 26.97
CA MET A 232 -12.61 1.52 25.69
C MET A 232 -11.58 2.65 25.88
N ASN A 233 -11.89 3.62 26.74
CA ASN A 233 -10.98 4.72 27.04
C ASN A 233 -9.66 4.22 27.67
N LEU A 234 -9.70 3.16 28.48
CA LEU A 234 -8.50 2.58 29.06
C LEU A 234 -7.63 1.86 28.01
N LEU A 235 -8.25 1.14 27.08
CA LEU A 235 -7.57 0.50 25.96
C LEU A 235 -6.94 1.55 25.03
N LEU A 236 -7.70 2.59 24.69
CA LEU A 236 -7.23 3.70 23.86
C LEU A 236 -6.16 4.56 24.54
N GLY A 237 -6.22 4.70 25.87
CA GLY A 237 -5.28 5.51 26.64
C GLY A 237 -3.91 4.87 26.87
N LYS A 238 -3.80 3.53 26.77
CA LYS A 238 -2.54 2.80 26.98
C LYS A 238 -1.75 2.54 25.70
N ASP A 239 -2.44 2.27 24.59
CA ASP A 239 -1.84 1.83 23.33
C ASP A 239 -2.36 2.64 22.13
N ARG A 240 -2.40 3.97 22.26
CA ARG A 240 -2.62 4.85 21.10
C ARG A 240 -1.54 4.55 20.08
N ALA A 241 -1.93 3.97 18.94
CA ALA A 241 -1.11 4.06 17.75
C ALA A 241 -0.87 5.55 17.50
N ILE A 242 0.39 5.96 17.33
CA ILE A 242 0.73 7.31 16.89
C ILE A 242 0.26 7.41 15.43
N VAL A 243 -1.03 7.67 15.23
CA VAL A 243 -1.60 7.95 13.91
C VAL A 243 -1.43 9.44 13.71
N THR A 244 -0.53 9.81 12.81
CA THR A 244 -0.49 11.16 12.25
C THR A 244 -1.84 11.44 11.60
N HIS A 245 -2.57 12.42 12.13
CA HIS A 245 -3.74 13.00 11.47
C HIS A 245 -3.28 13.65 10.15
N LEU A 246 -3.27 12.89 9.05
CA LEU A 246 -3.20 13.47 7.72
C LEU A 246 -4.61 13.98 7.36
N PRO A 247 -4.82 15.29 7.21
CA PRO A 247 -6.12 15.82 6.81
C PRO A 247 -6.42 15.33 5.39
N GLY A 248 -7.53 14.60 5.20
CA GLY A 248 -7.98 14.20 3.86
C GLY A 248 -8.39 12.74 3.65
N THR A 249 -8.38 11.89 4.68
CA THR A 249 -8.99 10.55 4.58
C THR A 249 -10.52 10.66 4.65
N THR A 250 -11.13 11.11 3.55
CA THR A 250 -12.58 11.09 3.38
C THR A 250 -13.07 9.65 3.33
N ARG A 251 -13.62 9.16 4.45
CA ARG A 251 -15.01 8.69 4.62
C ARG A 251 -15.10 7.72 5.79
N ASP A 252 -15.97 8.11 6.71
CA ASP A 252 -16.78 7.26 7.59
C ASP A 252 -16.14 6.72 8.88
N THR A 253 -16.78 7.16 9.98
CA THR A 253 -16.67 6.74 11.38
C THR A 253 -15.33 7.03 12.08
N LEU A 254 -15.42 7.61 13.29
CA LEU A 254 -14.33 7.60 14.27
C LEU A 254 -14.08 6.13 14.67
N GLU A 255 -13.45 5.37 13.79
CA GLU A 255 -12.89 4.07 14.12
C GLU A 255 -11.59 4.36 14.88
N ASP A 256 -11.61 4.18 16.20
CA ASP A 256 -10.40 4.31 16.99
C ASP A 256 -9.53 3.05 16.79
N ASP A 257 -8.32 3.26 16.27
CA ASP A 257 -7.33 2.21 16.02
C ASP A 257 -6.59 1.84 17.32
N LEU A 258 -6.52 0.55 17.64
CA LEU A 258 -5.89 -0.01 18.85
C LEU A 258 -4.79 -1.02 18.49
N LYS A 259 -3.65 -1.01 19.18
CA LYS A 259 -2.58 -2.02 19.03
C LYS A 259 -2.56 -2.94 20.25
N ILE A 260 -2.83 -4.23 20.10
CA ILE A 260 -2.70 -5.23 21.17
C ILE A 260 -1.78 -6.35 20.70
N GLY A 261 -0.72 -6.66 21.46
CA GLY A 261 0.17 -7.79 21.14
C GLY A 261 0.85 -7.68 19.76
N GLY A 262 1.04 -6.46 19.25
CA GLY A 262 1.60 -6.23 17.92
C GLY A 262 0.59 -6.29 16.77
N LEU A 263 -0.65 -6.69 17.02
CA LEU A 263 -1.74 -6.70 16.04
C LEU A 263 -2.54 -5.40 16.08
N HIS A 264 -3.07 -5.04 14.92
CA HIS A 264 -3.95 -3.90 14.75
C HIS A 264 -5.41 -4.31 14.97
N PHE A 265 -6.14 -3.58 15.79
CA PHE A 265 -7.56 -3.75 16.04
C PHE A 265 -8.30 -2.48 15.67
N ARG A 266 -9.32 -2.61 14.84
CA ARG A 266 -10.28 -1.55 14.54
C ARG A 266 -11.46 -1.71 15.49
N LEU A 267 -11.65 -0.76 16.38
CA LEU A 267 -12.82 -0.77 17.25
C LEU A 267 -14.06 -0.40 16.43
N ILE A 268 -14.99 -1.35 16.30
CA ILE A 268 -16.29 -1.05 15.74
C ILE A 268 -17.12 -0.46 16.88
N ASP A 269 -17.40 0.83 16.75
CA ASP A 269 -18.11 1.59 17.76
C ASP A 269 -19.58 1.14 17.86
N THR A 270 -19.91 0.43 18.93
CA THR A 270 -21.29 0.34 19.46
C THR A 270 -21.57 1.44 20.49
N ALA A 271 -20.52 2.17 20.89
CA ALA A 271 -20.48 3.17 21.95
C ALA A 271 -20.48 4.61 21.42
N GLY A 272 -20.99 4.81 20.22
CA GLY A 272 -21.53 6.07 19.73
C GLY A 272 -22.88 6.40 20.37
N MET A 273 -23.07 6.03 21.64
CA MET A 273 -24.05 6.66 22.52
C MET A 273 -23.48 8.02 22.94
N ARG A 274 -23.30 8.94 21.99
CA ARG A 274 -23.44 10.36 22.35
C ARG A 274 -24.91 10.52 22.68
N VAL A 275 -25.17 10.83 23.95
CA VAL A 275 -26.50 11.11 24.48
C VAL A 275 -27.07 12.30 23.72
N THR A 276 -27.88 12.05 22.69
CA THR A 276 -28.76 13.03 22.07
C THR A 276 -30.04 12.33 21.64
N ASP A 277 -31.09 12.56 22.41
CA ASP A 277 -32.54 12.40 22.19
C ASP A 277 -33.13 11.04 21.75
N GLU A 278 -34.29 10.74 22.36
CA GLU A 278 -35.05 9.47 22.43
C GLU A 278 -35.54 8.88 21.08
N LEU A 279 -35.13 9.42 19.93
CA LEU A 279 -35.50 8.92 18.59
C LEU A 279 -34.44 8.02 17.94
N ILE A 280 -33.23 7.91 18.51
CA ILE A 280 -32.07 7.21 17.90
C ILE A 280 -31.92 5.75 18.37
N GLU A 281 -32.70 5.29 19.36
CA GLU A 281 -32.49 3.98 20.01
C GLU A 281 -32.66 2.78 19.07
N LYS A 282 -33.63 2.83 18.14
CA LYS A 282 -33.83 1.77 17.13
C LYS A 282 -32.70 1.71 16.09
N GLU A 283 -32.19 2.86 15.68
CA GLU A 283 -31.05 2.93 14.74
C GLU A 283 -29.75 2.51 15.44
N GLY A 284 -29.60 2.80 16.73
CA GLY A 284 -28.50 2.33 17.58
C GLY A 284 -28.47 0.80 17.74
N ILE A 285 -29.64 0.17 17.94
CA ILE A 285 -29.76 -1.30 17.99
C ILE A 285 -29.41 -1.92 16.64
N LYS A 286 -29.95 -1.38 15.54
CA LYS A 286 -29.67 -1.88 14.17
C LYS A 286 -28.19 -1.74 13.80
N ARG A 287 -27.56 -0.62 14.16
CA ARG A 287 -26.12 -0.41 13.99
C ARG A 287 -25.29 -1.37 14.84
N SER A 288 -25.70 -1.62 16.09
CA SER A 288 -25.01 -2.56 16.97
C SER A 288 -25.12 -4.01 16.47
N GLN A 289 -26.28 -4.42 15.94
CA GLN A 289 -26.46 -5.73 15.31
C GLN A 289 -25.58 -5.88 14.06
N LYS A 290 -25.53 -4.85 13.21
CA LYS A 290 -24.66 -4.85 12.03
C LYS A 290 -23.17 -4.87 12.41
N ALA A 291 -22.78 -4.13 13.45
CA ALA A 291 -21.42 -4.14 13.98
C ALA A 291 -21.04 -5.52 14.54
N LEU A 292 -21.97 -6.20 15.22
CA LEU A 292 -21.81 -7.57 15.71
C LEU A 292 -21.62 -8.57 14.57
N GLU A 293 -22.41 -8.47 13.50
CA GLU A 293 -22.30 -9.36 12.33
C GLU A 293 -20.99 -9.16 11.54
N GLN A 294 -20.43 -7.96 11.59
CA GLN A 294 -19.23 -7.57 10.83
C GLN A 294 -17.94 -7.72 11.63
N ALA A 295 -18.02 -7.97 12.93
CA ALA A 295 -16.85 -8.04 13.80
C ALA A 295 -16.14 -9.39 13.69
N ASP A 296 -14.81 -9.35 13.58
CA ASP A 296 -13.96 -10.54 13.69
C ASP A 296 -13.90 -11.04 15.13
N LEU A 297 -14.03 -10.13 16.11
CA LEU A 297 -14.03 -10.42 17.54
C LEU A 297 -15.08 -9.63 18.31
N ILE A 298 -15.71 -10.28 19.29
CA ILE A 298 -16.70 -9.68 20.19
C ILE A 298 -16.16 -9.71 21.61
N LEU A 299 -16.08 -8.54 22.24
CA LEU A 299 -15.77 -8.40 23.66
C LEU A 299 -17.06 -8.11 24.43
N PHE A 300 -17.62 -9.15 25.07
CA PHE A 300 -18.83 -9.02 25.87
C PHE A 300 -18.48 -8.61 27.32
N VAL A 301 -18.96 -7.43 27.73
CA VAL A 301 -18.69 -6.81 29.03
C VAL A 301 -19.90 -6.96 29.94
N LEU A 302 -19.68 -7.58 31.10
CA LEU A 302 -20.69 -7.83 32.12
C LEU A 302 -20.33 -7.12 33.42
N ASP A 303 -21.34 -6.55 34.07
CA ASP A 303 -21.24 -6.00 35.43
C ASP A 303 -21.45 -7.12 36.44
N THR A 304 -20.40 -7.48 37.17
CA THR A 304 -20.43 -8.55 38.18
C THR A 304 -21.29 -8.23 39.40
N THR A 305 -21.71 -6.96 39.56
CA THR A 305 -22.60 -6.54 40.65
C THR A 305 -24.08 -6.77 40.33
N ARG A 306 -24.42 -7.18 39.10
CA ARG A 306 -25.80 -7.41 38.64
C ARG A 306 -26.00 -8.87 38.23
N PRO A 307 -27.20 -9.42 38.42
CA PRO A 307 -27.54 -10.72 37.84
C PRO A 307 -27.50 -10.63 36.30
N LEU A 308 -27.10 -11.73 35.66
CA LEU A 308 -27.16 -11.87 34.21
C LEU A 308 -28.63 -11.84 33.79
N GLN A 309 -28.99 -10.86 32.96
CA GLN A 309 -30.33 -10.72 32.37
C GLN A 309 -30.35 -11.32 30.97
#